data_AF-X1V6I5-F1
#
_entry.id   AF-X1V6I5-F1
#
_cell.length_a   1.000
_cell.length_b   1.000
_cell.length_c   1.000
_cell.angle_alpha   90.00
_cell.angle_beta   90.00
_cell.angle_gamma   90.00
#
_symmetry.space_group_name_H-M   'P 1'
#
loop_
_entity.id
_entity.type
_entity.pdbx_description
1 polymer ?
#
loop_
_entity_poly.entity_id
_entity_poly.type
_entity_poly.pdbx_seq_one_letter_code
_entity_poly.pdbx_strand_id
1 'polypeptide(L)'
;MVDFNNDSTVGVPATDVQRISILQRRYELIESLEDYKKKKFANTNCGMGLLRARLISLFVELQATLKRRWNNKNDKDKYDKIKKACFESTEEEKIIESIFIINEELDEMRLTRIDTQKKYDGGDVEAENKEKGF
;
A
#
# COMPACT_ATOMS: atom_id res chain seq x y z
N MET A 1 1.45 -46.58 16.31
CA MET A 1 2.31 -45.39 16.20
C MET A 1 1.54 -44.43 15.30
N VAL A 2 0.88 -43.44 15.89
CA VAL A 2 0.05 -42.48 15.13
C VAL A 2 0.99 -41.39 14.67
N ASP A 3 1.19 -41.27 13.36
CA ASP A 3 1.92 -40.17 12.76
C ASP A 3 1.14 -38.88 13.02
N PHE A 4 1.58 -38.14 14.04
CA PHE A 4 1.34 -36.71 14.13
C PHE A 4 2.13 -36.07 12.98
N ASN A 5 1.55 -36.09 11.79
CA ASN A 5 1.93 -35.13 10.76
C ASN A 5 1.71 -33.76 11.37
N ASN A 6 2.84 -33.17 11.72
CA ASN A 6 3.02 -31.84 12.23
C ASN A 6 2.65 -30.89 11.08
N ASP A 7 1.35 -30.81 10.78
CA ASP A 7 0.77 -29.70 10.04
C ASP A 7 0.98 -28.49 10.93
N SER A 8 2.18 -27.94 10.83
CA SER A 8 2.53 -26.65 11.39
C SER A 8 1.42 -25.72 11.00
N THR A 9 0.57 -25.37 11.96
CA THR A 9 -0.46 -24.35 11.81
C THR A 9 0.31 -23.04 11.70
N VAL A 10 0.87 -22.78 10.53
CA VAL A 10 1.45 -21.49 10.20
C VAL A 10 0.26 -20.56 10.29
N GLY A 11 0.18 -19.80 11.39
CA GLY A 11 -0.82 -18.78 11.59
C GLY A 11 -0.60 -17.71 10.54
N VAL A 12 -1.10 -17.95 9.33
CA VAL A 12 -1.15 -16.96 8.28
C VAL A 12 -2.13 -15.92 8.79
N PRO A 13 -1.68 -14.68 9.10
CA PRO A 13 -2.60 -13.63 9.47
C PRO A 13 -3.61 -13.51 8.33
N ALA A 14 -4.89 -13.40 8.67
CA ALA A 14 -5.94 -13.25 7.66
C ALA A 14 -5.53 -12.13 6.70
N THR A 15 -5.47 -12.43 5.41
CA THR A 15 -4.99 -11.53 4.36
C THR A 15 -5.64 -10.15 4.47
N ASP A 16 -6.91 -10.10 4.87
CA ASP A 16 -7.67 -8.87 5.06
C ASP A 16 -7.15 -8.01 6.23
N VAL A 17 -6.68 -8.61 7.32
CA VAL A 17 -6.07 -7.88 8.45
C VAL A 17 -4.78 -7.19 8.01
N GLN A 18 -3.94 -7.87 7.23
CA GLN A 18 -2.72 -7.30 6.67
C GLN A 18 -3.04 -6.16 5.68
N ARG A 19 -4.06 -6.33 4.83
CA ARG A 19 -4.53 -5.27 3.92
C ARG A 19 -5.03 -4.05 4.69
N ILE A 20 -5.83 -4.24 5.73
CA ILE A 20 -6.32 -3.17 6.60
C ILE A 20 -5.14 -2.44 7.26
N SER A 21 -4.16 -3.17 7.80
CA SER A 21 -2.93 -2.59 8.38
C SER A 21 -2.20 -1.68 7.38
N ILE A 22 -1.98 -2.16 6.15
CA ILE A 22 -1.33 -1.37 5.10
C ILE A 22 -2.14 -0.12 4.74
N LEU A 23 -3.46 -0.26 4.60
CA LEU A 23 -4.36 0.86 4.29
C LEU A 23 -4.38 1.91 5.39
N GLN A 24 -4.39 1.48 6.66
CA GLN A 24 -4.32 2.38 7.81
C GLN A 24 -3.00 3.15 7.84
N ARG A 25 -1.85 2.47 7.71
CA ARG A 25 -0.54 3.13 7.67
C ARG A 25 -0.42 4.10 6.50
N ARG A 26 -0.99 3.75 5.35
CA ARG A 26 -1.07 4.67 4.20
C ARG A 26 -1.90 5.90 4.53
N TYR A 27 -3.07 5.73 5.16
CA TYR A 27 -3.91 6.86 5.56
C TYR A 27 -3.17 7.82 6.50
N GLU A 28 -2.51 7.28 7.53
CA GLU A 28 -1.70 8.06 8.48
C GLU A 28 -0.53 8.81 7.79
N LEU A 29 0.08 8.19 6.77
CA LEU A 29 1.11 8.84 5.96
C LEU A 29 0.55 10.02 5.18
N ILE A 30 -0.59 9.86 4.51
CA ILE A 30 -1.25 10.93 3.74
C ILE A 30 -1.68 12.07 4.66
N GLU A 31 -2.26 11.78 5.81
CA GLU A 31 -2.63 12.79 6.82
C GLU A 31 -1.40 13.59 7.27
N SER A 32 -0.29 12.91 7.56
CA SER A 32 0.96 13.58 7.96
C SER A 32 1.57 14.45 6.84
N LEU A 33 1.37 14.07 5.57
CA LEU A 33 1.79 14.85 4.41
C LEU A 33 0.91 16.10 4.25
N GLU A 34 -0.41 15.95 4.42
CA GLU A 34 -1.36 17.05 4.37
C GLU A 34 -1.05 18.08 5.47
N ASP A 35 -0.85 17.62 6.70
CA ASP A 35 -0.47 18.47 7.83
C ASP A 35 0.87 19.19 7.60
N TYR A 36 1.86 18.48 7.06
CA TYR A 36 3.14 19.07 6.69
C TYR A 36 2.96 20.19 5.65
N LYS A 37 2.21 19.93 4.57
CA LYS A 37 1.97 20.92 3.52
C LYS A 37 1.16 22.11 4.03
N LYS A 38 0.11 21.89 4.84
CA LYS A 38 -0.67 22.96 5.49
C LYS A 38 0.24 23.91 6.28
N LYS A 39 1.10 23.37 7.14
CA LYS A 39 2.02 24.18 7.95
C LYS A 39 3.06 24.90 7.10
N LYS A 40 3.59 24.23 6.07
CA LYS A 40 4.54 24.84 5.13
C LYS A 40 3.94 26.01 4.37
N PHE A 41 2.72 25.88 3.84
CA PHE A 41 2.02 26.96 3.13
C PHE A 41 1.60 28.10 4.07
N ALA A 42 1.33 27.81 5.33
CA ALA A 42 1.08 28.82 6.36
C ALA A 42 2.35 29.58 6.81
N ASN A 43 3.53 29.25 6.24
CA ASN A 43 4.84 29.77 6.67
C ASN A 43 5.14 29.51 8.15
N THR A 44 4.58 28.44 8.71
CA THR A 44 4.86 28.01 10.08
C THR A 44 6.07 27.09 10.07
N ASN A 45 6.97 27.26 11.05
CA ASN A 45 8.08 26.33 11.26
C ASN A 45 7.52 24.90 11.42
N CYS A 46 7.88 24.01 10.50
CA CYS A 46 7.45 22.62 10.53
C CYS A 46 8.61 21.68 10.17
N GLY A 47 8.78 20.65 11.00
CA GLY A 47 9.74 19.58 10.75
C GLY A 47 9.10 18.41 10.00
N MET A 48 9.89 17.70 9.20
CA MET A 48 9.44 16.49 8.48
C MET A 48 9.49 15.21 9.32
N GLY A 49 9.79 15.30 10.63
CA GLY A 49 10.03 14.12 11.47
C GLY A 49 8.86 13.13 11.50
N LEU A 50 7.63 13.63 11.68
CA LEU A 50 6.44 12.78 11.70
C LEU A 50 6.17 12.13 10.33
N LEU A 51 6.25 12.91 9.25
CA LEU A 51 6.08 12.43 7.88
C LEU A 51 7.07 11.29 7.57
N ARG A 52 8.34 11.48 7.94
CA ARG A 52 9.39 10.46 7.77
C ARG A 52 9.11 9.21 8.60
N ALA A 53 8.69 9.36 9.86
CA ALA A 53 8.36 8.23 10.70
C ALA A 53 7.21 7.39 10.12
N ARG A 54 6.17 8.04 9.57
CA ARG A 54 5.06 7.35 8.89
C ARG A 54 5.49 6.68 7.59
N LEU A 55 6.37 7.32 6.81
CA LEU A 55 6.93 6.74 5.58
C LEU A 55 7.75 5.48 5.89
N ILE A 56 8.63 5.54 6.88
CA ILE A 56 9.44 4.39 7.32
C ILE A 56 8.54 3.26 7.81
N SER A 57 7.53 3.57 8.62
CA SER A 57 6.53 2.62 9.12
C SER A 57 5.84 1.87 7.98
N LEU A 58 5.37 2.58 6.95
CA LEU A 58 4.75 1.97 5.77
C LEU A 58 5.77 1.16 4.94
N PHE A 59 6.99 1.69 4.74
CA PHE A 59 8.03 0.99 3.98
C PHE A 59 8.43 -0.34 4.64
N VAL A 60 8.59 -0.37 5.97
CA VAL A 60 8.93 -1.59 6.71
C VAL A 60 7.84 -2.65 6.57
N GLU A 61 6.57 -2.26 6.66
CA GLU A 61 5.42 -3.15 6.43
C GLU A 61 5.47 -3.77 5.02
N LEU A 62 5.88 -2.98 4.02
CA LEU A 62 5.92 -3.40 2.62
C LEU A 62 7.26 -4.02 2.19
N GLN A 63 8.31 -4.00 3.03
CA GLN A 63 9.69 -4.21 2.56
C GLN A 63 9.89 -5.55 1.83
N ALA A 64 9.29 -6.62 2.35
CA ALA A 64 9.46 -7.96 1.82
C ALA A 64 8.68 -8.14 0.51
N THR A 65 7.55 -7.45 0.38
CA THR A 65 6.74 -7.45 -0.84
C THR A 65 7.40 -6.63 -1.94
N LEU A 66 7.86 -5.43 -1.61
CA LEU A 66 8.60 -4.57 -2.54
C LEU A 66 9.89 -5.22 -3.02
N LYS A 67 10.68 -5.80 -2.10
CA LYS A 67 11.92 -6.51 -2.44
C LYS A 67 11.68 -7.67 -3.41
N ARG A 68 10.62 -8.47 -3.19
CA ARG A 68 10.25 -9.56 -4.11
C ARG A 68 9.80 -9.04 -5.48
N ARG A 69 8.92 -8.04 -5.52
CA ARG A 69 8.41 -7.47 -6.78
C ARG A 69 9.52 -6.83 -7.61
N TRP A 70 10.35 -5.99 -7.00
CA TRP A 70 11.38 -5.24 -7.73
C TRP A 70 12.59 -6.08 -8.12
N ASN A 71 12.99 -7.05 -7.30
CA ASN A 71 14.03 -8.01 -7.71
C ASN A 71 13.56 -8.84 -8.92
N ASN A 72 12.28 -9.23 -8.98
CA ASN A 72 11.74 -9.98 -10.11
C ASN A 72 11.62 -9.15 -11.39
N LYS A 73 11.51 -7.83 -11.27
CA LYS A 73 11.47 -6.88 -12.40
C LYS A 73 12.88 -6.43 -12.86
N ASN A 74 13.97 -7.03 -12.36
CA ASN A 74 15.35 -6.56 -12.54
C ASN A 74 15.61 -5.12 -12.06
N ASP A 75 14.76 -4.60 -11.18
CA ASP A 75 14.78 -3.20 -10.75
C ASP A 75 15.39 -3.07 -9.35
N LYS A 76 16.55 -3.70 -9.16
CA LYS A 76 17.22 -3.81 -7.85
C LYS A 76 17.62 -2.44 -7.29
N ASP A 77 17.98 -1.53 -8.18
CA ASP A 77 18.34 -0.15 -7.85
C ASP A 77 17.14 0.63 -7.27
N LYS A 78 15.91 0.33 -7.70
CA LYS A 78 14.69 0.97 -7.19
C LYS A 78 14.50 0.69 -5.70
N TYR A 79 14.71 -0.56 -5.27
CA TYR A 79 14.60 -0.93 -3.86
C TYR A 79 15.59 -0.15 -2.98
N ASP A 80 16.87 -0.17 -3.37
CA ASP A 80 17.92 0.46 -2.57
C ASP A 80 17.80 1.99 -2.56
N LYS A 81 17.36 2.60 -3.67
CA LYS A 81 17.04 4.04 -3.73
C LYS A 81 15.93 4.42 -2.75
N ILE A 82 14.79 3.74 -2.78
CA ILE A 82 13.67 4.00 -1.86
C ILE A 82 14.06 3.75 -0.41
N LYS A 83 14.80 2.67 -0.14
CA LYS A 83 15.29 2.37 1.21
C LYS A 83 16.13 3.53 1.74
N LYS A 84 17.12 4.01 0.98
CA LYS A 84 17.95 5.16 1.37
C LYS A 84 17.11 6.42 1.56
N ALA A 85 16.15 6.67 0.68
CA ALA A 85 15.26 7.82 0.80
C ALA A 85 14.41 7.78 2.08
N CYS A 86 13.91 6.61 2.47
CA CYS A 86 13.12 6.46 3.69
C CYS A 86 13.97 6.64 4.96
N PHE A 87 15.13 6.01 5.05
CA PHE A 87 15.92 5.95 6.28
C PHE A 87 16.93 7.10 6.42
N GLU A 88 17.52 7.56 5.33
CA GLU A 88 18.71 8.42 5.37
C GLU A 88 18.44 9.83 4.83
N SER A 89 17.47 10.02 3.93
CA SER A 89 17.24 11.33 3.30
C SER A 89 16.66 12.37 4.27
N THR A 90 17.23 13.56 4.24
CA THR A 90 16.68 14.78 4.83
C THR A 90 16.06 15.72 3.80
N GLU A 91 16.18 15.40 2.52
CA GLU A 91 15.64 16.20 1.41
C GLU A 91 14.16 15.90 1.22
N GLU A 92 13.33 16.95 1.23
CA GLU A 92 11.88 16.86 1.08
C GLU A 92 11.48 16.21 -0.24
N GLU A 93 12.15 16.56 -1.33
CA GLU A 93 11.83 16.06 -2.67
C GLU A 93 11.94 14.54 -2.74
N LYS A 94 13.04 13.96 -2.24
CA LYS A 94 13.25 12.51 -2.17
C LYS A 94 12.21 11.79 -1.30
N ILE A 95 11.78 12.44 -0.22
CA ILE A 95 10.73 11.89 0.66
C ILE A 95 9.41 11.85 -0.09
N ILE A 96 9.03 12.93 -0.77
CA ILE A 96 7.79 13.02 -1.55
C ILE A 96 7.80 12.04 -2.73
N GLU A 97 8.90 11.96 -3.46
CA GLU A 97 9.08 11.00 -4.55
C GLU A 97 8.88 9.55 -4.06
N SER A 98 9.43 9.22 -2.88
CA SER A 98 9.26 7.90 -2.27
C SER A 98 7.80 7.61 -1.92
N ILE A 99 7.05 8.62 -1.46
CA ILE A 99 5.62 8.49 -1.18
C ILE A 99 4.85 8.18 -2.47
N PHE A 100 5.17 8.84 -3.59
CA PHE A 100 4.52 8.56 -4.87
C PHE A 100 4.83 7.16 -5.37
N ILE A 101 6.10 6.75 -5.35
CA ILE A 101 6.50 5.41 -5.79
C ILE A 101 5.82 4.32 -4.96
N ILE A 102 5.72 4.49 -3.63
CA ILE A 102 5.02 3.53 -2.79
C ILE A 102 3.51 3.51 -3.11
N ASN A 103 2.88 4.66 -3.35
CA ASN A 103 1.47 4.71 -3.73
C ASN A 103 1.20 4.02 -5.08
N GLU A 104 2.07 4.20 -6.07
CA GLU A 104 1.97 3.51 -7.36
C GLU A 104 2.05 1.99 -7.18
N GLU A 105 2.98 1.49 -6.36
CA GLU A 105 3.07 0.06 -6.09
C GLU A 105 1.83 -0.48 -5.36
N LEU A 106 1.25 0.29 -4.44
CA LEU A 106 0.00 -0.09 -3.77
C LEU A 106 -1.18 -0.17 -4.76
N ASP A 107 -1.21 0.70 -5.77
CA ASP A 107 -2.20 0.63 -6.85
C ASP A 107 -1.96 -0.58 -7.76
N GLU A 108 -0.70 -0.84 -8.17
CA GLU A 108 -0.35 -2.04 -8.94
C GLU A 108 -0.68 -3.34 -8.17
N MET A 109 -0.64 -3.30 -6.85
CA MET A 109 -1.05 -4.40 -5.97
C MET A 109 -2.56 -4.51 -5.80
N ARG A 110 -3.34 -3.58 -6.37
CA ARG A 110 -4.80 -3.45 -6.21
C ARG A 110 -5.24 -3.31 -4.76
N LEU A 111 -4.38 -2.72 -3.92
CA LEU A 111 -4.71 -2.46 -2.52
C LEU A 111 -5.49 -1.15 -2.37
N THR A 112 -5.17 -0.17 -3.19
CA THR A 112 -5.76 1.18 -3.15
C THR A 112 -6.60 1.50 -4.39
N ARG A 113 -6.68 0.55 -5.33
CA ARG A 113 -7.41 0.74 -6.57
C ARG A 113 -8.91 0.75 -6.29
N ILE A 114 -9.55 1.86 -6.59
CA ILE A 114 -11.01 1.94 -6.65
C ILE A 114 -11.38 1.69 -8.12
N ASP A 115 -11.70 0.43 -8.46
CA ASP A 115 -12.30 0.11 -9.77
C ASP A 115 -13.74 0.65 -9.78
N THR A 116 -13.92 1.92 -10.16
CA THR A 116 -15.23 2.54 -10.32
C THR A 116 -15.96 2.09 -11.60
N GLN A 117 -15.30 1.29 -12.44
CA GLN A 117 -15.99 0.53 -13.46
C GLN A 117 -16.80 -0.57 -12.77
N LYS A 118 -18.01 -0.21 -12.31
CA LYS A 118 -19.10 -1.19 -12.26
C LYS A 118 -19.06 -1.91 -13.61
N LYS A 119 -18.76 -3.21 -13.61
CA LYS A 119 -19.19 -4.07 -14.72
C LYS A 119 -20.69 -3.82 -14.83
N TYR A 120 -21.08 -2.97 -15.76
CA TYR A 120 -22.46 -2.90 -16.17
C TYR A 120 -22.67 -4.20 -16.92
N ASP A 121 -23.18 -5.20 -16.21
CA ASP A 121 -23.62 -6.44 -16.84
C ASP A 121 -24.90 -6.10 -17.59
N GLY A 122 -24.75 -5.67 -18.85
CA GLY A 122 -25.84 -5.45 -19.78
C GLY A 122 -26.43 -6.76 -20.30
N GLY A 123 -26.14 -7.88 -19.63
CA GLY A 123 -26.80 -9.17 -19.82
C GLY A 123 -28.25 -9.08 -19.38
N ASP A 124 -29.05 -8.52 -20.28
CA ASP A 124 -30.48 -8.69 -20.46
C ASP A 124 -31.25 -9.12 -19.20
N VAL A 125 -31.62 -8.14 -18.37
CA VAL A 125 -32.48 -8.34 -17.19
C VAL A 125 -33.81 -9.02 -17.58
N GLU A 126 -34.23 -8.91 -18.85
CA GLU A 126 -35.40 -9.61 -19.39
C GLU A 126 -35.16 -11.13 -19.55
N ALA A 127 -33.93 -11.58 -19.81
CA ALA A 127 -33.61 -13.00 -19.90
C ALA A 127 -33.62 -13.68 -18.52
N GLU A 128 -33.10 -13.02 -17.47
CA GLU A 128 -33.16 -13.54 -16.10
C GLU A 128 -34.60 -13.62 -15.55
N ASN A 129 -35.48 -12.69 -15.94
CA ASN A 129 -36.88 -12.71 -15.51
C ASN A 129 -37.69 -13.82 -16.20
N LYS A 130 -37.39 -14.14 -17.45
CA LYS A 130 -38.00 -15.27 -18.17
C LYS A 130 -37.66 -16.63 -17.59
N GLU A 131 -36.43 -16.83 -17.11
CA GLU A 131 -36.04 -18.09 -16.46
C GLU A 131 -36.64 -18.26 -15.05
N LYS A 132 -36.92 -17.15 -14.35
CA LYS A 132 -37.48 -17.17 -12.99
C LYS A 132 -39.01 -17.14 -12.93
N GLY A 133 -39.70 -17.09 -14.07
CA GLY A 133 -41.15 -17.28 -14.16
C GLY A 133 -42.00 -16.14 -13.60
N PHE A 134 -41.59 -14.88 -13.83
CA PHE A 134 -42.46 -13.71 -13.67
C PHE A 134 -43.06 -13.27 -15.01
#